data_AF-A0A1S8WZK3-F1
#
_entry.id   AF-A0A1S8WZK3-F1
#
_cell.length_a   1.000
_cell.length_b   1.000
_cell.length_c   1.000
_cell.angle_alpha   90.00
_cell.angle_beta   90.00
_cell.angle_gamma   90.00
#
_symmetry.space_group_name_H-M   'P 1'
#
loop_
_entity.id
_entity.type
_entity.pdbx_description
1 polymer ?
#
loop_
_entity_poly.entity_id
_entity_poly.type
_entity_poly.pdbx_seq_one_letter_code
_entity_poly.pdbx_strand_id
1 'polypeptide(L)'
;QPSYLEIIPFELHPHVAIIRDLLGYTSNEPEWTDPDEEDDEAYLRSLDPKDWKTHDYYAILGLKKLRHLASADDIRRAYRKKLLTHHPDKRRAAGERVKDESHDYFSCITIAYEILGNPTKRHAYDSVDPLVVDDSVPTVSEIKADFWGSLRGFFARKARWSKKQPVPGLGGPWTDLDDVHSFYDFWDEYDTIRDYSFLDEEDKEKGEDRESRRAIERQNRIERARRRAEELRTIRQVVELARSNDPRLLAAGKAARDAKAAKRQARLDALRQRREAEEQQARLEAERLAAERAASEERRRVEAERVRKEREQTRLESRRERRRLREIVVERHDHFVLVDPQPTDPGAERVRVLAALDLICQRLSNTQWEAIAAYVNQHAPGTSISAKEALKQAKSLSQDDVNLRKEANEKAFDSFASSVRDSDAVKNVSITSQLEAEADRPWTVTEQRALEQALRSFPTQSTEGDRWQRIADVVGTRTRRECMVRCKELAEQVRAKKAALSAAKTSVPNGSIKPLANASTKSKRPQSPSFTVKFSSYLIQLKYPFRTMFNKHAVKFPYLKQLLFDSIHGLQTKSLFSFTFP
;
A
#
# COMPACT_ATOMS: atom_id res chain seq x y z
N GLN A 1 29.17 -11.22 28.04
CA GLN A 1 28.86 -11.15 29.48
C GLN A 1 30.10 -10.65 30.21
N PRO A 2 30.07 -9.50 30.90
CA PRO A 2 31.12 -9.17 31.84
C PRO A 2 30.71 -9.58 33.25
N SER A 3 31.62 -10.30 33.87
CA SER A 3 31.63 -10.87 35.21
C SER A 3 31.46 -9.80 36.30
N TYR A 4 30.55 -10.08 37.23
CA TYR A 4 30.46 -9.42 38.53
C TYR A 4 31.78 -9.60 39.29
N LEU A 5 32.42 -8.48 39.65
CA LEU A 5 33.41 -8.44 40.74
C LEU A 5 32.63 -8.37 42.05
N GLU A 6 32.42 -9.52 42.70
CA GLU A 6 32.01 -9.55 44.10
C GLU A 6 33.12 -8.94 44.96
N ILE A 7 32.85 -7.78 45.55
CA ILE A 7 33.65 -7.23 46.63
C ILE A 7 33.31 -8.09 47.86
N ILE A 8 34.17 -9.08 48.15
CA ILE A 8 34.11 -9.84 49.39
C ILE A 8 34.57 -8.89 50.51
N PRO A 9 33.72 -8.54 51.50
CA PRO A 9 34.18 -7.79 52.65
C PRO A 9 35.15 -8.67 53.43
N PHE A 10 36.40 -8.22 53.56
CA PHE A 10 37.39 -8.90 54.36
C PHE A 10 37.03 -8.70 55.84
N GLU A 11 36.29 -9.62 56.43
CA GLU A 11 36.10 -9.65 57.89
C GLU A 11 37.46 -9.94 58.53
N LEU A 12 37.98 -8.96 59.28
CA LEU A 12 39.24 -9.12 60.02
C LEU A 12 39.12 -10.32 60.96
N HIS A 13 40.05 -11.25 60.84
CA HIS A 13 40.08 -12.46 61.66
C HIS A 13 40.11 -12.08 63.15
N PRO A 14 39.33 -12.76 64.04
CA PRO A 14 39.15 -12.37 65.44
C PRO A 14 40.43 -12.13 66.26
N HIS A 15 41.55 -12.78 65.94
CA HIS A 15 42.82 -12.52 66.61
C HIS A 15 43.40 -11.14 66.29
N VAL A 16 43.15 -10.58 65.10
CA VAL A 16 43.60 -9.24 64.71
C VAL A 16 42.81 -8.17 65.46
N ALA A 17 41.51 -8.40 65.68
CA ALA A 17 40.67 -7.52 66.49
C ALA A 17 41.12 -7.49 67.96
N ILE A 18 41.43 -8.66 68.54
CA ILE A 18 41.91 -8.79 69.92
C ILE A 18 43.29 -8.14 70.11
N ILE A 19 44.20 -8.31 69.16
CA ILE A 19 45.54 -7.69 69.20
C ILE A 19 45.43 -6.16 69.11
N ARG A 20 44.49 -5.65 68.30
CA ARG A 20 44.25 -4.20 68.17
C ARG A 20 43.73 -3.58 69.48
N ASP A 21 42.84 -4.26 70.19
CA ASP A 21 42.33 -3.82 71.50
C ASP A 21 43.42 -3.89 72.59
N LEU A 22 44.24 -4.95 72.60
CA LEU A 22 45.34 -5.12 73.56
C LEU A 22 46.47 -4.10 73.39
N LEU A 23 46.71 -3.63 72.17
CA LEU A 23 47.73 -2.61 71.85
C LEU A 23 47.21 -1.17 72.06
N GLY A 24 46.01 -0.98 72.60
CA GLY A 24 45.46 0.35 72.88
C GLY A 24 45.09 1.14 71.62
N TYR A 25 44.93 0.49 70.47
CA TYR A 25 44.38 1.10 69.26
C TYR A 25 42.85 1.23 69.41
N THR A 26 42.41 2.08 70.34
CA THR A 26 41.07 2.64 70.29
C THR A 26 40.94 3.34 68.94
N SER A 27 39.82 3.14 68.25
CA SER A 27 39.45 3.79 67.00
C SER A 27 39.26 5.31 67.17
N ASN A 28 40.26 6.02 67.68
CA ASN A 28 40.47 7.40 67.33
C ASN A 28 41.09 7.36 65.95
N GLU A 29 40.23 7.22 64.93
CA GLU A 29 40.60 7.79 63.66
C GLU A 29 40.97 9.25 63.94
N PRO A 30 42.18 9.69 63.58
CA PRO A 30 42.50 11.11 63.67
C PRO A 30 41.41 11.85 62.90
N GLU A 31 40.80 12.82 63.56
CA GLU A 31 39.88 13.78 62.96
C GLU A 31 40.67 14.54 61.89
N TRP A 32 40.75 13.95 60.70
CA TRP A 32 41.07 14.67 59.48
C TRP A 32 39.89 15.60 59.25
N THR A 33 39.96 16.78 59.83
CA THR A 33 39.11 17.90 59.45
C THR A 33 39.45 18.17 57.99
N ASP A 34 38.57 17.73 57.09
CA ASP A 34 38.70 18.00 55.66
C ASP A 34 38.87 19.53 55.51
N PRO A 35 39.89 20.03 54.81
CA PRO A 35 40.11 21.47 54.62
C PRO A 35 38.91 22.20 53.98
N ASP A 36 38.00 21.43 53.35
CA ASP A 36 36.75 21.90 52.78
C ASP A 36 35.63 22.14 53.82
N GLU A 37 35.83 21.82 55.11
CA GLU A 37 34.84 22.05 56.19
C GLU A 37 34.73 23.54 56.61
N GLU A 38 35.65 24.40 56.15
CA GLU A 38 35.72 25.81 56.54
C GLU A 38 34.76 26.73 55.74
N ASP A 39 34.08 26.23 54.71
CA ASP A 39 33.17 27.02 53.83
C ASP A 39 31.67 26.82 54.13
N ASP A 40 31.32 25.98 55.12
CA ASP A 40 29.93 25.63 55.40
C ASP A 40 29.18 26.66 56.26
N GLU A 41 29.86 27.35 57.18
CA GLU A 41 29.14 28.22 58.14
C GLU A 41 28.62 29.50 57.49
N ALA A 42 29.37 30.08 56.55
CA ALA A 42 28.96 31.26 55.82
C ALA A 42 27.72 30.97 54.96
N TYR A 43 27.71 29.82 54.28
CA TYR A 43 26.55 29.33 53.53
C TYR A 43 25.35 29.11 54.45
N LEU A 44 25.52 28.37 55.55
CA LEU A 44 24.44 28.10 56.51
C LEU A 44 23.84 29.39 57.08
N ARG A 45 24.67 30.38 57.47
CA ARG A 45 24.20 31.67 57.98
C ARG A 45 23.47 32.52 56.94
N SER A 46 23.65 32.27 55.64
CA SER A 46 22.98 32.99 54.56
C SER A 46 21.56 32.48 54.27
N LEU A 47 21.21 31.29 54.75
CA LEU A 47 19.93 30.64 54.45
C LEU A 47 18.79 31.24 55.28
N ASP A 48 17.64 31.46 54.64
CA ASP A 48 16.41 31.87 55.31
C ASP A 48 15.46 30.66 55.43
N PRO A 49 15.06 30.23 56.65
CA PRO A 49 14.12 29.12 56.84
C PRO A 49 12.81 29.22 56.06
N LYS A 50 12.38 30.42 55.67
CA LYS A 50 11.15 30.61 54.88
C LYS A 50 11.27 30.09 53.45
N ASP A 51 12.45 30.16 52.84
CA ASP A 51 12.69 29.70 51.47
C ASP A 51 13.18 28.24 51.42
N TRP A 52 12.61 27.40 52.29
CA TRP A 52 13.09 26.03 52.48
C TRP A 52 13.08 25.17 51.20
N LYS A 53 12.23 25.48 50.20
CA LYS A 53 12.09 24.67 48.97
C LYS A 53 13.22 24.87 47.95
N THR A 54 13.93 26.00 47.98
CA THR A 54 15.01 26.30 47.02
C THR A 54 16.38 25.86 47.53
N HIS A 55 16.46 25.50 48.81
CA HIS A 55 17.71 25.12 49.46
C HIS A 55 18.29 23.80 48.93
N ASP A 56 19.62 23.73 48.87
CA ASP A 56 20.35 22.48 48.65
C ASP A 56 20.50 21.74 49.98
N TYR A 57 19.62 20.76 50.24
CA TYR A 57 19.64 19.99 51.49
C TYR A 57 20.90 19.16 51.67
N TYR A 58 21.53 18.73 50.56
CA TYR A 58 22.80 18.01 50.64
C TYR A 58 23.93 18.96 51.02
N ALA A 59 23.95 20.19 50.49
CA ALA A 59 24.91 21.21 50.92
C ALA A 59 24.72 21.59 52.40
N ILE A 60 23.47 21.73 52.87
CA ILE A 60 23.18 22.02 54.29
C ILE A 60 23.78 20.97 55.23
N LEU A 61 23.71 19.69 54.85
CA LEU A 61 24.30 18.59 55.64
C LEU A 61 25.80 18.39 55.38
N GLY A 62 26.44 19.16 54.50
CA GLY A 62 27.85 18.95 54.12
C GLY A 62 28.07 17.74 53.20
N LEU A 63 27.01 17.23 52.57
CA LEU A 63 27.02 16.08 51.66
C LEU A 63 27.00 16.50 50.18
N LYS A 64 27.46 17.71 49.85
CA LYS A 64 27.44 18.29 48.51
C LYS A 64 28.14 17.41 47.45
N LYS A 65 29.18 16.66 47.82
CA LYS A 65 29.92 15.76 46.94
C LYS A 65 29.18 14.44 46.67
N LEU A 66 28.53 13.88 47.70
CA LEU A 66 27.88 12.56 47.64
C LEU A 66 26.45 12.63 47.09
N ARG A 67 25.66 13.63 47.49
CA ARG A 67 24.26 13.84 47.05
C ARG A 67 23.41 12.57 47.05
N HIS A 68 22.78 12.24 45.93
CA HIS A 68 21.95 11.06 45.74
C HIS A 68 22.73 9.73 45.94
N LEU A 69 24.07 9.74 45.91
CA LEU A 69 24.89 8.57 46.22
C LEU A 69 25.11 8.37 47.73
N ALA A 70 24.78 9.36 48.56
CA ALA A 70 24.95 9.27 50.01
C ALA A 70 24.09 8.13 50.60
N SER A 71 24.67 7.33 51.50
CA SER A 71 23.90 6.32 52.23
C SER A 71 23.00 6.97 53.28
N ALA A 72 21.97 6.24 53.73
CA ALA A 72 21.17 6.65 54.88
C ALA A 72 22.04 6.85 56.14
N ASP A 73 23.14 6.08 56.26
CA ASP A 73 24.09 6.22 57.36
C ASP A 73 24.92 7.50 57.26
N ASP A 74 25.32 7.89 56.05
CA ASP A 74 26.03 9.14 55.80
C ASP A 74 25.17 10.34 56.18
N ILE A 75 23.89 10.33 55.77
CA ILE A 75 22.92 11.37 56.11
C ILE A 75 22.72 11.46 57.63
N ARG A 76 22.58 10.33 58.32
CA ARG A 76 22.44 10.29 59.78
C ARG A 76 23.69 10.79 60.51
N ARG A 77 24.89 10.41 60.04
CA ARG A 77 26.17 10.87 60.60
C ARG A 77 26.35 12.37 60.41
N ALA A 78 26.15 12.86 59.19
CA ALA A 78 26.26 14.27 58.83
C ALA A 78 25.29 15.14 59.64
N TYR A 79 24.03 14.71 59.77
CA TYR A 79 23.04 15.40 60.60
C TYR A 79 23.46 15.46 62.07
N ARG A 80 23.91 14.35 62.67
CA ARG A 80 24.39 14.35 64.06
C ARG A 80 25.57 15.29 64.27
N LYS A 81 26.52 15.34 63.31
CA LYS A 81 27.65 16.27 63.34
C LYS A 81 27.16 17.73 63.31
N LYS A 82 26.31 18.10 62.34
CA LYS A 82 25.75 19.46 62.23
C LYS A 82 24.88 19.86 63.41
N LEU A 83 24.11 18.92 63.97
CA LEU A 83 23.29 19.13 65.17
C LEU A 83 24.15 19.49 66.38
N LEU A 84 25.27 18.79 66.60
CA LEU A 84 26.19 19.03 67.72
C LEU A 84 27.00 20.32 67.58
N THR A 85 27.34 20.70 66.35
CA THR A 85 28.10 21.92 66.06
C THR A 85 27.21 23.17 66.13
N HIS A 86 26.03 23.13 65.51
CA HIS A 86 25.18 24.32 65.32
C HIS A 86 23.98 24.41 66.27
N HIS A 87 23.90 23.58 67.33
CA HIS A 87 22.79 23.62 68.28
C HIS A 87 22.60 25.02 68.88
N PRO A 88 21.36 25.56 68.95
CA PRO A 88 21.09 26.91 69.45
C PRO A 88 21.56 27.11 70.89
N ASP A 89 21.42 26.08 71.74
CA ASP A 89 21.88 26.13 73.14
C ASP A 89 23.40 26.25 73.27
N LYS A 90 24.14 25.48 72.47
CA LYS A 90 25.61 25.50 72.46
C LYS A 90 26.16 26.82 71.90
N ARG A 91 25.49 27.37 70.89
CA ARG A 91 25.82 28.68 70.31
C ARG A 91 25.52 29.84 71.27
N ARG A 92 24.43 29.74 72.03
CA ARG A 92 24.11 30.68 73.12
C ARG A 92 25.16 30.63 74.22
N ALA A 93 25.63 29.44 74.59
CA ALA A 93 26.74 29.27 75.53
C ALA A 93 28.07 29.82 75.01
N ALA A 94 28.29 29.82 73.69
CA ALA A 94 29.43 30.43 73.02
C ALA A 94 29.32 31.96 72.83
N GLY A 95 28.21 32.59 73.28
CA GLY A 95 28.01 34.04 73.24
C GLY A 95 27.47 34.59 71.91
N GLU A 96 27.02 33.75 70.98
CA GLU A 96 26.42 34.20 69.72
C GLU A 96 24.98 34.75 69.94
N ARG A 97 24.62 35.82 69.21
CA ARG A 97 23.23 36.31 69.15
C ARG A 97 22.41 35.39 68.23
N VAL A 98 21.73 34.43 68.82
CA VAL A 98 20.77 33.56 68.13
C VAL A 98 19.46 34.34 67.95
N LYS A 99 18.97 34.48 66.70
CA LYS A 99 17.61 34.98 66.41
C LYS A 99 16.57 33.99 66.96
N ASP A 100 15.29 34.37 67.05
CA ASP A 100 14.22 33.44 67.47
C ASP A 100 14.34 32.09 66.75
N GLU A 101 14.16 30.98 67.46
CA GLU A 101 14.45 29.61 67.00
C GLU A 101 13.76 29.26 65.65
N SER A 102 12.62 29.89 65.37
CA SER A 102 11.84 29.78 64.13
C SER A 102 12.47 30.46 62.89
N HIS A 103 13.44 31.36 63.09
CA HIS A 103 14.05 32.18 62.04
C HIS A 103 15.58 32.00 61.96
N ASP A 104 16.12 31.03 62.68
CA ASP A 104 17.53 30.69 62.65
C ASP A 104 17.81 29.58 61.63
N TYR A 105 19.00 29.61 61.01
CA TYR A 105 19.41 28.63 59.99
C TYR A 105 19.43 27.19 60.51
N PHE A 106 19.46 27.00 61.83
CA PHE A 106 19.31 25.70 62.47
C PHE A 106 18.00 24.99 62.03
N SER A 107 16.92 25.75 61.82
CA SER A 107 15.68 25.21 61.25
C SER A 107 15.91 24.59 59.87
N CYS A 108 16.75 25.19 59.01
CA CYS A 108 17.11 24.62 57.71
C CYS A 108 17.83 23.26 57.85
N ILE A 109 18.67 23.08 58.88
CA ILE A 109 19.36 21.80 59.14
C ILE A 109 18.36 20.72 59.55
N THR A 110 17.38 21.06 60.39
CA THR A 110 16.32 20.11 60.79
C THR A 110 15.45 19.71 59.60
N ILE A 111 15.00 20.67 58.78
CA ILE A 111 14.21 20.42 57.57
C ILE A 111 15.00 19.57 56.57
N ALA A 112 16.29 19.85 56.38
CA ALA A 112 17.14 19.06 55.50
C ALA A 112 17.17 17.58 55.89
N TYR A 113 17.26 17.27 57.19
CA TYR A 113 17.21 15.89 57.68
C TYR A 113 15.81 15.27 57.58
N GLU A 114 14.73 16.04 57.77
CA GLU A 114 13.37 15.53 57.57
C GLU A 114 13.10 15.12 56.12
N ILE A 115 13.68 15.84 55.16
CA ILE A 115 13.57 15.55 53.73
C ILE A 115 14.50 14.40 53.34
N LEU A 116 15.80 14.49 53.65
CA LEU A 116 16.80 13.50 53.22
C LEU A 116 16.79 12.22 54.05
N GLY A 117 16.39 12.30 55.32
CA GLY A 117 16.33 11.14 56.23
C GLY A 117 15.17 10.19 55.95
N ASN A 118 14.08 10.68 55.33
CA ASN A 118 12.97 9.84 54.90
C ASN A 118 13.19 9.38 53.45
N PRO A 119 13.25 8.07 53.15
CA PRO A 119 13.51 7.57 51.80
C PRO A 119 12.54 8.08 50.73
N THR A 120 11.25 8.24 51.06
CA THR A 120 10.23 8.71 50.13
C THR A 120 10.38 10.20 49.83
N LYS A 121 10.58 11.02 50.87
CA LYS A 121 10.79 12.47 50.69
C LYS A 121 12.12 12.76 49.99
N ARG A 122 13.17 11.99 50.31
CA ARG A 122 14.46 12.03 49.63
C ARG A 122 14.32 11.72 48.15
N HIS A 123 13.62 10.64 47.81
CA HIS A 123 13.37 10.28 46.42
C HIS A 123 12.62 11.38 45.65
N ALA A 124 11.61 12.00 46.28
CA ALA A 124 10.89 13.13 45.68
C ALA A 124 11.78 14.38 45.48
N TYR A 125 12.71 14.64 46.40
CA TYR A 125 13.70 15.71 46.27
C TYR A 125 14.72 15.41 45.17
N ASP A 126 15.33 14.23 45.18
CA ASP A 126 16.31 13.79 44.18
C ASP A 126 15.70 13.77 42.76
N SER A 127 14.39 13.56 42.67
CA SER A 127 13.65 13.60 41.41
C SER A 127 13.59 15.00 40.79
N VAL A 128 13.83 16.07 41.53
CA VAL A 128 13.71 17.46 41.05
C VAL A 128 14.93 18.33 41.36
N ASP A 129 16.01 17.73 41.89
CA ASP A 129 17.28 18.40 42.17
C ASP A 129 17.84 19.06 40.90
N PRO A 130 17.88 20.40 40.83
CA PRO A 130 18.31 21.13 39.62
C PRO A 130 19.76 20.87 39.22
N LEU A 131 20.60 20.43 40.15
CA LEU A 131 22.03 20.28 39.92
C LEU A 131 22.40 18.84 39.53
N VAL A 132 21.48 17.89 39.70
CA VAL A 132 21.66 16.49 39.27
C VAL A 132 20.76 16.19 38.07
N VAL A 133 19.56 16.76 38.04
CA VAL A 133 18.60 16.58 36.96
C VAL A 133 18.84 17.64 35.90
N ASP A 134 19.76 17.32 34.99
CA ASP A 134 19.87 18.05 33.73
C ASP A 134 18.78 17.57 32.76
N ASP A 135 17.70 18.34 32.71
CA ASP A 135 16.59 18.18 31.76
C ASP A 135 16.89 18.80 30.37
N SER A 136 18.17 19.10 30.07
CA SER A 136 18.58 19.53 28.73
C SER A 136 18.17 18.50 27.66
N VAL A 137 17.53 19.01 26.61
CA VAL A 137 17.03 18.23 25.48
C VAL A 137 18.00 18.41 24.32
N PRO A 138 18.62 17.34 23.80
CA PRO A 138 19.53 17.46 22.66
C PRO A 138 18.83 18.06 21.44
N THR A 139 19.47 19.03 20.78
CA THR A 139 18.91 19.64 19.57
C THR A 139 19.16 18.77 18.34
N VAL A 140 18.34 18.93 17.29
CA VAL A 140 18.51 18.19 16.01
C VAL A 140 19.92 18.38 15.44
N SER A 141 20.48 19.59 15.57
CA SER A 141 21.82 19.92 15.07
C SER A 141 22.92 19.17 15.82
N GLU A 142 22.81 19.09 17.15
CA GLU A 142 23.74 18.33 18.00
C GLU A 142 23.69 16.84 17.68
N ILE A 143 22.48 16.28 17.52
CA ILE A 143 22.28 14.86 17.16
C ILE A 143 22.92 14.55 15.80
N LYS A 144 22.81 15.46 14.83
CA LYS A 144 23.44 15.27 13.50
C LYS A 144 24.96 15.38 13.53
N ALA A 145 25.51 16.21 14.41
CA ALA A 145 26.95 16.39 14.55
C ALA A 145 27.60 15.20 15.27
N ASP A 146 27.05 14.80 16.41
CA ASP A 146 27.49 13.64 17.17
C ASP A 146 26.29 12.92 17.80
N PHE A 147 25.75 11.95 17.05
CA PHE A 147 24.58 11.18 17.47
C PHE A 147 24.84 10.38 18.75
N TRP A 148 26.04 9.83 18.94
CA TRP A 148 26.33 8.96 20.09
C TRP A 148 26.64 9.79 21.33
N GLY A 149 27.50 10.81 21.22
CA GLY A 149 27.85 11.65 22.37
C GLY A 149 26.66 12.42 22.93
N SER A 150 25.87 13.05 22.05
CA SER A 150 24.69 13.83 22.46
C SER A 150 23.61 12.98 23.14
N LEU A 151 23.31 11.79 22.58
CA LEU A 151 22.23 10.94 23.06
C LEU A 151 22.62 10.03 24.24
N ARG A 152 23.88 9.57 24.31
CA ARG A 152 24.32 8.68 25.42
C ARG A 152 24.15 9.35 26.77
N GLY A 153 24.56 10.61 26.90
CA GLY A 153 24.42 11.36 28.15
C GLY A 153 22.96 11.50 28.56
N PHE A 154 22.10 11.86 27.61
CA PHE A 154 20.66 11.99 27.84
C PHE A 154 20.02 10.66 28.29
N PHE A 155 20.21 9.58 27.53
CA PHE A 155 19.61 8.28 27.84
C PHE A 155 20.17 7.68 29.13
N ALA A 156 21.46 7.87 29.46
CA ALA A 156 22.04 7.39 30.71
C ALA A 156 21.43 8.09 31.94
N ARG A 157 21.23 9.42 31.87
CA ARG A 157 20.56 10.19 32.94
C ARG A 157 19.12 9.74 33.14
N LYS A 158 18.40 9.49 32.05
CA LYS A 158 17.00 9.02 32.11
C LYS A 158 16.88 7.54 32.51
N ALA A 159 17.82 6.69 32.10
CA ALA A 159 17.84 5.26 32.44
C ALA A 159 17.81 5.01 33.96
N ARG A 160 18.46 5.88 34.77
CA ARG A 160 18.42 5.82 36.23
C ARG A 160 16.99 5.87 36.78
N TRP A 161 16.12 6.64 36.13
CA TRP A 161 14.74 6.85 36.53
C TRP A 161 13.77 5.87 35.87
N SER A 162 14.26 4.87 35.12
CA SER A 162 13.38 3.89 34.51
C SER A 162 12.83 2.90 35.53
N LYS A 163 11.53 2.62 35.42
CA LYS A 163 10.86 1.58 36.21
C LYS A 163 11.24 0.16 35.80
N LYS A 164 11.61 -0.04 34.52
CA LYS A 164 12.00 -1.35 33.97
C LYS A 164 13.54 -1.39 33.90
N GLN A 165 14.16 -2.39 34.52
CA GLN A 165 15.60 -2.64 34.48
C GLN A 165 15.85 -4.10 34.05
N PRO A 166 16.95 -4.42 33.33
CA PRO A 166 18.01 -3.51 32.89
C PRO A 166 17.57 -2.65 31.69
N VAL A 167 18.02 -1.40 31.66
CA VAL A 167 17.76 -0.49 30.52
C VAL A 167 18.72 -0.82 29.36
N PRO A 168 18.21 -1.10 28.14
CA PRO A 168 19.04 -1.27 26.96
C PRO A 168 19.87 0.00 26.68
N GLY A 169 21.16 -0.19 26.44
CA GLY A 169 22.04 0.89 26.00
C GLY A 169 21.85 1.21 24.51
N LEU A 170 22.17 2.44 24.09
CA LEU A 170 22.09 2.88 22.68
C LEU A 170 22.96 2.05 21.71
N GLY A 171 23.95 1.34 22.24
CA GLY A 171 24.92 0.56 21.46
C GLY A 171 25.94 1.42 20.74
N GLY A 172 26.74 0.83 19.86
CA GLY A 172 27.66 1.49 18.94
C GLY A 172 27.27 1.34 17.46
N PRO A 173 28.11 1.85 16.54
CA PRO A 173 27.89 1.73 15.09
C PRO A 173 27.74 0.28 14.60
N TRP A 174 28.39 -0.65 15.28
CA TRP A 174 28.46 -2.08 14.95
C TRP A 174 27.37 -2.92 15.65
N THR A 175 26.39 -2.29 16.28
CA THR A 175 25.31 -2.99 16.98
C THR A 175 24.35 -3.58 15.95
N ASP A 176 23.88 -4.80 16.20
CA ASP A 176 22.92 -5.46 15.34
C ASP A 176 21.58 -4.70 15.29
N LEU A 177 20.87 -4.78 14.17
CA LEU A 177 19.60 -4.07 13.99
C LEU A 177 18.53 -4.56 14.96
N ASP A 178 18.53 -5.83 15.37
CA ASP A 178 17.55 -6.37 16.31
C ASP A 178 17.72 -5.79 17.71
N ASP A 179 18.98 -5.60 18.15
CA ASP A 179 19.30 -4.92 19.40
C ASP A 179 18.92 -3.43 19.35
N VAL A 180 19.09 -2.80 18.18
CA VAL A 180 18.67 -1.41 17.95
C VAL A 180 17.15 -1.28 18.03
N HIS A 181 16.41 -2.21 17.43
CA HIS A 181 14.96 -2.24 17.53
C HIS A 181 14.50 -2.47 18.97
N SER A 182 15.10 -3.42 19.68
CA SER A 182 14.81 -3.70 21.09
C SER A 182 15.06 -2.49 22.00
N PHE A 183 16.12 -1.72 21.73
CA PHE A 183 16.38 -0.45 22.40
C PHE A 183 15.22 0.54 22.17
N TYR A 184 14.83 0.74 20.92
CA TYR A 184 13.77 1.67 20.57
C TYR A 184 12.40 1.26 21.11
N ASP A 185 12.09 -0.02 21.14
CA ASP A 185 10.84 -0.56 21.70
C ASP A 185 10.78 -0.32 23.22
N PHE A 186 11.90 -0.52 23.92
CA PHE A 186 12.00 -0.21 25.34
C PHE A 186 11.72 1.28 25.62
N TRP A 187 12.30 2.18 24.82
CA TRP A 187 12.14 3.61 25.01
C TRP A 187 10.77 4.15 24.57
N ASP A 188 10.07 3.49 23.65
CA ASP A 188 8.68 3.79 23.32
C ASP A 188 7.73 3.47 24.49
N GLU A 189 7.99 2.37 25.19
CA GLU A 189 7.28 1.94 26.40
C GLU A 189 7.87 2.49 27.70
N TYR A 190 8.71 3.52 27.63
CA TYR A 190 9.40 4.06 28.79
C TYR A 190 8.42 4.56 29.87
N ASP A 191 8.66 4.12 31.11
CA ASP A 191 7.93 4.56 32.30
C ASP A 191 8.94 5.02 33.37
N THR A 192 8.60 6.09 34.09
CA THR A 192 9.50 6.79 35.02
C THR A 192 9.07 6.54 36.46
N ILE A 193 10.05 6.32 37.35
CA ILE A 193 9.82 6.28 38.80
C ILE A 193 9.83 7.67 39.43
N ARG A 194 10.15 8.75 38.70
CA ARG A 194 10.25 10.11 39.25
C ARG A 194 9.00 10.54 40.01
N ASP A 195 9.22 11.13 41.17
CA ASP A 195 8.17 11.70 42.01
C ASP A 195 8.28 13.23 42.07
N TYR A 196 7.19 13.90 41.70
CA TYR A 196 7.13 15.36 41.65
C TYR A 196 6.43 15.95 42.87
N SER A 197 6.13 15.16 43.91
CA SER A 197 5.46 15.62 45.12
C SER A 197 6.21 16.71 45.89
N PHE A 198 7.52 16.84 45.71
CA PHE A 198 8.28 17.94 46.29
C PHE A 198 7.86 19.31 45.72
N LEU A 199 7.38 19.34 44.47
CA LEU A 199 6.93 20.55 43.78
C LEU A 199 5.44 20.86 43.99
N ASP A 200 4.75 20.13 44.88
CA ASP A 200 3.36 20.40 45.22
C ASP A 200 3.24 21.82 45.82
N GLU A 201 2.34 22.64 45.25
CA GLU A 201 2.21 24.06 45.60
C GLU A 201 1.59 24.25 46.99
N GLU A 202 0.55 23.47 47.29
CA GLU A 202 -0.18 23.54 48.55
C GLU A 202 -0.02 22.25 49.36
N ASP A 203 0.26 22.40 50.65
CA ASP A 203 0.28 21.27 51.57
C ASP A 203 -1.17 20.87 51.90
N LYS A 204 -1.49 19.58 51.75
CA LYS A 204 -2.80 19.02 52.09
C LYS A 204 -3.22 19.33 53.53
N GLU A 205 -2.26 19.54 54.45
CA GLU A 205 -2.55 19.82 55.85
C GLU A 205 -3.08 21.25 56.09
N LYS A 206 -2.88 22.17 55.14
CA LYS A 206 -3.39 23.55 55.20
C LYS A 206 -4.89 23.68 54.93
N GLY A 207 -5.54 22.63 54.41
CA GLY A 207 -7.00 22.65 54.22
C GLY A 207 -7.73 22.69 55.56
N GLU A 208 -8.61 23.67 55.74
CA GLU A 208 -9.40 23.85 56.98
C GLU A 208 -10.39 22.69 57.15
N ASP A 209 -11.10 22.33 56.08
CA ASP A 209 -12.12 21.29 56.05
C ASP A 209 -11.72 20.07 55.19
N ARG A 210 -12.46 18.96 55.35
CA ARG A 210 -12.19 17.69 54.66
C ARG A 210 -12.26 17.83 53.14
N GLU A 211 -13.13 18.69 52.62
CA GLU A 211 -13.29 18.87 51.17
C GLU A 211 -12.15 19.72 50.60
N SER A 212 -11.72 20.77 51.30
CA SER A 212 -10.52 21.53 50.92
C SER A 212 -9.27 20.64 50.87
N ARG A 213 -9.02 19.79 51.88
CA ARG A 213 -7.89 18.84 51.84
C ARG A 213 -7.95 17.89 50.63
N ARG A 214 -9.15 17.44 50.25
CA ARG A 214 -9.37 16.60 49.06
C ARG A 214 -9.19 17.36 47.75
N ALA A 215 -9.57 18.64 47.71
CA ALA A 215 -9.38 19.49 46.56
C ALA A 215 -7.89 19.78 46.31
N ILE A 216 -7.14 20.09 47.37
CA ILE A 216 -5.69 20.29 47.34
C ILE A 216 -4.97 19.04 46.81
N GLU A 217 -5.23 17.87 47.40
CA GLU A 217 -4.62 16.61 46.95
C GLU A 217 -4.99 16.28 45.50
N ARG A 218 -6.23 16.60 45.07
CA ARG A 218 -6.64 16.42 43.68
C ARG A 218 -5.85 17.32 42.75
N GLN A 219 -5.66 18.59 43.11
CA GLN A 219 -4.89 19.56 42.32
C GLN A 219 -3.43 19.14 42.23
N ASN A 220 -2.80 18.80 43.35
CA ASN A 220 -1.43 18.28 43.40
C ASN A 220 -1.27 17.01 42.57
N ARG A 221 -2.24 16.08 42.62
CA ARG A 221 -2.20 14.86 41.80
C ARG A 221 -2.29 15.18 40.30
N ILE A 222 -3.14 16.11 39.90
CA ILE A 222 -3.25 16.55 38.50
C ILE A 222 -1.94 17.17 38.04
N GLU A 223 -1.34 18.02 38.87
CA GLU A 223 -0.13 18.72 38.54
C GLU A 223 1.10 17.80 38.48
N ARG A 224 1.23 16.85 39.42
CA ARG A 224 2.23 15.77 39.33
C ARG A 224 2.05 14.93 38.06
N ALA A 225 0.81 14.59 37.70
CA ALA A 225 0.53 13.84 36.48
C ALA A 225 0.88 14.65 35.22
N ARG A 226 0.64 15.96 35.23
CA ARG A 226 1.04 16.88 34.16
C ARG A 226 2.56 16.88 33.98
N ARG A 227 3.34 17.07 35.05
CA ARG A 227 4.81 17.06 34.99
C ARG A 227 5.37 15.73 34.50
N ARG A 228 4.82 14.60 34.98
CA ARG A 228 5.16 13.26 34.44
C ARG A 228 4.85 13.16 32.93
N ALA A 229 3.69 13.66 32.50
CA ALA A 229 3.31 13.61 31.09
C ALA A 229 4.19 14.51 30.22
N GLU A 230 4.63 15.68 30.72
CA GLU A 230 5.58 16.57 30.05
C GLU A 230 6.95 15.90 29.89
N GLU A 231 7.47 15.24 30.93
CA GLU A 231 8.72 14.48 30.81
C GLU A 231 8.61 13.33 29.79
N LEU A 232 7.56 12.51 29.89
CA LEU A 232 7.34 11.40 28.94
C LEU A 232 7.19 11.90 27.51
N ARG A 233 6.56 13.07 27.31
CA ARG A 233 6.47 13.71 26.00
C ARG A 233 7.84 14.10 25.47
N THR A 234 8.68 14.74 26.30
CA THR A 234 10.04 15.13 25.93
C THR A 234 10.89 13.92 25.56
N ILE A 235 10.83 12.83 26.33
CA ILE A 235 11.56 11.59 26.04
C ILE A 235 11.12 11.02 24.69
N ARG A 236 9.80 10.89 24.45
CA ARG A 236 9.28 10.41 23.15
C ARG A 236 9.71 11.29 21.98
N GLN A 237 9.76 12.61 22.15
CA GLN A 237 10.27 13.51 21.13
C GLN A 237 11.74 13.25 20.81
N VAL A 238 12.59 13.10 21.83
CA VAL A 238 14.00 12.77 21.64
C VAL A 238 14.18 11.40 21.00
N VAL A 239 13.38 10.40 21.38
CA VAL A 239 13.42 9.05 20.81
C VAL A 239 13.06 9.07 19.31
N GLU A 240 12.04 9.84 18.92
CA GLU A 240 11.68 10.00 17.51
C GLU A 240 12.75 10.76 16.72
N LEU A 241 13.32 11.82 17.31
CA LEU A 241 14.47 12.53 16.73
C LEU A 241 15.68 11.59 16.57
N ALA A 242 15.96 10.75 17.55
CA ALA A 242 17.03 9.77 17.48
C ALA A 242 16.74 8.75 16.37
N ARG A 243 15.55 8.15 16.35
CA ARG A 243 15.17 7.14 15.34
C ARG A 243 15.27 7.67 13.91
N SER A 244 14.85 8.92 13.68
CA SER A 244 14.91 9.57 12.37
C SER A 244 16.32 9.93 11.91
N ASN A 245 17.28 10.11 12.83
CA ASN A 245 18.66 10.46 12.54
C ASN A 245 19.66 9.32 12.78
N ASP A 246 19.23 8.14 13.23
CA ASP A 246 20.11 7.00 13.49
C ASP A 246 20.76 6.49 12.19
N PRO A 247 22.10 6.57 12.06
CA PRO A 247 22.80 6.15 10.85
C PRO A 247 22.60 4.67 10.50
N ARG A 248 22.39 3.79 11.47
CA ARG A 248 22.15 2.35 11.25
C ARG A 248 20.80 2.12 10.57
N LEU A 249 19.76 2.77 11.09
CA LEU A 249 18.41 2.70 10.52
C LEU A 249 18.34 3.39 9.15
N LEU A 250 19.03 4.51 8.98
CA LEU A 250 19.13 5.19 7.69
C LEU A 250 19.84 4.32 6.65
N ALA A 251 20.95 3.66 7.02
CA ALA A 251 21.66 2.73 6.16
C ALA A 251 20.80 1.52 5.78
N ALA A 252 20.13 0.90 6.76
CA ALA A 252 19.20 -0.22 6.52
C ALA A 252 18.03 0.19 5.64
N GLY A 253 17.44 1.36 5.89
CA GLY A 253 16.36 1.93 5.07
C GLY A 253 16.80 2.23 3.64
N LYS A 254 18.02 2.74 3.43
CA LYS A 254 18.60 2.93 2.10
C LYS A 254 18.83 1.59 1.40
N ALA A 255 19.46 0.63 2.07
CA ALA A 255 19.72 -0.70 1.52
C ALA A 255 18.41 -1.41 1.10
N ALA A 256 17.35 -1.31 1.90
CA ALA A 256 16.04 -1.86 1.58
C ALA A 256 15.40 -1.19 0.33
N ARG A 257 15.53 0.14 0.19
CA ARG A 257 15.07 0.87 -1.00
C ARG A 257 15.87 0.47 -2.24
N ASP A 258 17.20 0.42 -2.12
CA ASP A 258 18.10 0.04 -3.21
C ASP A 258 17.85 -1.41 -3.65
N ALA A 259 17.64 -2.34 -2.71
CA ALA A 259 17.27 -3.72 -3.00
C ALA A 259 15.90 -3.83 -3.71
N LYS A 260 14.91 -3.03 -3.29
CA LYS A 260 13.60 -2.97 -3.96
C LYS A 260 13.70 -2.37 -5.36
N ALA A 261 14.52 -1.33 -5.54
CA ALA A 261 14.80 -0.72 -6.83
C ALA A 261 15.51 -1.70 -7.76
N ALA A 262 16.54 -2.41 -7.28
CA ALA A 262 17.25 -3.44 -8.00
C ALA A 262 16.33 -4.60 -8.42
N LYS A 263 15.45 -5.08 -7.52
CA LYS A 263 14.46 -6.11 -7.85
C LYS A 263 13.45 -5.64 -8.90
N ARG A 264 13.02 -4.37 -8.83
CA ARG A 264 12.13 -3.77 -9.84
C ARG A 264 12.83 -3.64 -11.19
N GLN A 265 14.09 -3.20 -11.19
CA GLN A 265 14.90 -3.06 -12.40
C GLN A 265 15.16 -4.43 -13.04
N ALA A 266 15.60 -5.42 -12.27
CA ALA A 266 15.79 -6.80 -12.73
C ALA A 266 14.50 -7.40 -13.32
N ARG A 267 13.32 -7.11 -12.76
CA ARG A 267 12.04 -7.53 -13.33
C ARG A 267 11.74 -6.87 -14.69
N LEU A 268 12.05 -5.59 -14.83
CA LEU A 268 11.87 -4.86 -16.09
C LEU A 268 12.84 -5.35 -17.15
N ASP A 269 14.09 -5.60 -16.78
CA ASP A 269 15.13 -6.10 -17.68
C ASP A 269 14.85 -7.54 -18.10
N ALA A 270 14.39 -8.41 -17.19
CA ALA A 270 13.95 -9.76 -17.53
C ALA A 270 12.74 -9.75 -18.48
N LEU A 271 11.82 -8.79 -18.33
CA LEU A 271 10.69 -8.64 -19.26
C LEU A 271 11.15 -8.16 -20.64
N ARG A 272 12.12 -7.24 -20.71
CA ARG A 272 12.73 -6.79 -21.98
C ARG A 272 13.47 -7.93 -22.67
N GLN A 273 14.33 -8.65 -21.93
CA GLN A 273 15.04 -9.82 -22.44
C GLN A 273 14.09 -10.89 -22.96
N ARG A 274 12.97 -11.14 -22.27
CA ARG A 274 11.95 -12.09 -22.74
C ARG A 274 11.29 -11.62 -24.04
N ARG A 275 10.95 -10.34 -24.16
CA ARG A 275 10.37 -9.78 -25.41
C ARG A 275 11.36 -9.84 -26.57
N GLU A 276 12.61 -9.46 -26.33
CA GLU A 276 13.68 -9.53 -27.33
C GLU A 276 13.93 -10.98 -27.76
N ALA A 277 13.92 -11.94 -26.83
CA ALA A 277 14.03 -13.37 -27.15
C ALA A 277 12.83 -13.89 -27.96
N GLU A 278 11.61 -13.48 -27.60
CA GLU A 278 10.39 -13.84 -28.34
C GLU A 278 10.38 -13.22 -29.76
N GLU A 279 10.80 -11.96 -29.90
CA GLU A 279 10.96 -11.31 -31.20
C GLU A 279 12.06 -11.98 -32.04
N GLN A 280 13.18 -12.38 -31.43
CA GLN A 280 14.24 -13.13 -32.12
C GLN A 280 13.75 -14.50 -32.56
N GLN A 281 13.02 -15.22 -31.71
CA GLN A 281 12.41 -16.51 -32.07
C GLN A 281 11.40 -16.35 -33.21
N ALA A 282 10.51 -15.37 -33.14
CA ALA A 282 9.55 -15.08 -34.20
C ALA A 282 10.24 -14.72 -35.53
N ARG A 283 11.36 -13.98 -35.50
CA ARG A 283 12.17 -13.70 -36.69
C ARG A 283 12.76 -14.97 -37.29
N LEU A 284 13.37 -15.83 -36.48
CA LEU A 284 13.95 -17.10 -36.93
C LEU A 284 12.87 -18.05 -37.48
N GLU A 285 11.70 -18.13 -36.84
CA GLU A 285 10.58 -18.93 -37.33
C GLU A 285 9.98 -18.39 -38.62
N ALA A 286 9.82 -17.08 -38.74
CA ALA A 286 9.36 -16.43 -39.97
C ALA A 286 10.35 -16.66 -41.13
N GLU A 287 11.65 -16.60 -40.86
CA GLU A 287 12.69 -16.91 -41.85
C GLU A 287 12.64 -18.38 -42.27
N ARG A 288 12.52 -19.32 -41.32
CA ARG A 288 12.37 -20.75 -41.62
C ARG A 288 11.14 -21.04 -42.47
N LEU A 289 9.99 -20.44 -42.12
CA LEU A 289 8.75 -20.60 -42.87
C LEU A 289 8.84 -19.97 -44.26
N ALA A 290 9.49 -18.81 -44.40
CA ALA A 290 9.73 -18.19 -45.69
C ALA A 290 10.64 -19.06 -46.59
N ALA A 291 11.70 -19.64 -46.01
CA ALA A 291 12.58 -20.58 -46.71
C ALA A 291 11.84 -21.85 -47.14
N GLU A 292 10.99 -22.42 -46.28
CA GLU A 292 10.16 -23.58 -46.60
C GLU A 292 9.16 -23.27 -47.72
N ARG A 293 8.48 -22.11 -47.65
CA ARG A 293 7.58 -21.65 -48.71
C ARG A 293 8.32 -21.47 -50.03
N ALA A 294 9.48 -20.81 -50.02
CA ALA A 294 10.31 -20.64 -51.21
C ALA A 294 10.75 -21.99 -51.81
N ALA A 295 11.18 -22.94 -50.98
CA ALA A 295 11.55 -24.28 -51.42
C ALA A 295 10.35 -25.08 -51.98
N SER A 296 9.17 -24.94 -51.37
CA SER A 296 7.94 -25.57 -51.86
C SER A 296 7.49 -24.97 -53.20
N GLU A 297 7.64 -23.66 -53.37
CA GLU A 297 7.32 -22.96 -54.60
C GLU A 297 8.28 -23.37 -55.72
N GLU A 298 9.57 -23.49 -55.42
CA GLU A 298 10.58 -23.99 -56.35
C GLU A 298 10.30 -25.43 -56.79
N ARG A 299 9.98 -26.32 -55.83
CA ARG A 299 9.57 -27.71 -56.14
C ARG A 299 8.33 -27.74 -57.05
N ARG A 300 7.33 -26.88 -56.79
CA ARG A 300 6.14 -26.75 -57.64
C ARG A 300 6.47 -26.25 -59.04
N ARG A 301 7.40 -25.32 -59.17
CA ARG A 301 7.87 -24.80 -60.47
C ARG A 301 8.56 -25.90 -61.28
N VAL A 302 9.49 -26.61 -60.66
CA VAL A 302 10.19 -27.75 -61.28
C VAL A 302 9.21 -28.85 -61.71
N GLU A 303 8.27 -29.22 -60.83
CA GLU A 303 7.26 -30.23 -61.14
C GLU A 303 6.31 -29.79 -62.26
N ALA A 304 5.85 -28.53 -62.23
CA ALA A 304 5.00 -27.99 -63.30
C ALA A 304 5.73 -27.98 -64.65
N GLU A 305 7.03 -27.67 -64.66
CA GLU A 305 7.85 -27.75 -65.86
C GLU A 305 7.98 -29.20 -66.36
N ARG A 306 8.17 -30.16 -65.44
CA ARG A 306 8.23 -31.59 -65.76
C ARG A 306 6.91 -32.10 -66.37
N VAL A 307 5.78 -31.81 -65.74
CA VAL A 307 4.45 -32.18 -66.23
C VAL A 307 4.16 -31.52 -67.58
N ARG A 308 4.60 -30.27 -67.80
CA ARG A 308 4.46 -29.62 -69.11
C ARG A 308 5.25 -30.37 -70.20
N LYS A 309 6.51 -30.72 -69.91
CA LYS A 309 7.36 -31.50 -70.83
C LYS A 309 6.75 -32.87 -71.14
N GLU A 310 6.24 -33.57 -70.13
CA GLU A 310 5.59 -34.88 -70.30
C GLU A 310 4.28 -34.77 -71.12
N ARG A 311 3.45 -33.76 -70.87
CA ARG A 311 2.24 -33.49 -71.68
C ARG A 311 2.59 -33.15 -73.12
N GLU A 312 3.64 -32.36 -73.35
CA GLU A 312 4.13 -32.04 -74.68
C GLU A 312 4.63 -33.31 -75.41
N GLN A 313 5.37 -34.18 -74.73
CA GLN A 313 5.80 -35.49 -75.25
C GLN A 313 4.61 -36.39 -75.57
N THR A 314 3.68 -36.57 -74.63
CA THR A 314 2.47 -37.39 -74.82
C THR A 314 1.63 -36.86 -75.99
N ARG A 315 1.53 -35.54 -76.15
CA ARG A 315 0.84 -34.91 -77.28
C ARG A 315 1.58 -35.16 -78.60
N LEU A 316 2.90 -35.14 -78.58
CA LEU A 316 3.73 -35.45 -79.74
C LEU A 316 3.58 -36.93 -80.12
N GLU A 317 3.61 -37.84 -79.16
CA GLU A 317 3.38 -39.28 -79.34
C GLU A 317 1.97 -39.56 -79.86
N SER A 318 0.94 -38.97 -79.26
CA SER A 318 -0.43 -39.05 -79.76
C SER A 318 -0.57 -38.52 -81.19
N ARG A 319 0.24 -37.53 -81.59
CA ARG A 319 0.29 -37.02 -82.97
C ARG A 319 1.02 -37.99 -83.90
N ARG A 320 2.10 -38.64 -83.43
CA ARG A 320 2.82 -39.70 -84.16
C ARG A 320 1.93 -40.92 -84.36
N GLU A 321 1.26 -41.41 -83.32
CA GLU A 321 0.36 -42.56 -83.39
C GLU A 321 -0.82 -42.29 -84.32
N ARG A 322 -1.42 -41.10 -84.25
CA ARG A 322 -2.45 -40.67 -85.21
C ARG A 322 -1.92 -40.59 -86.64
N ARG A 323 -0.67 -40.19 -86.85
CA ARG A 323 -0.06 -40.19 -88.19
C ARG A 323 0.14 -41.63 -88.69
N ARG A 324 0.65 -42.51 -87.83
CA ARG A 324 0.83 -43.94 -88.11
C ARG A 324 -0.48 -44.66 -88.41
N LEU A 325 -1.53 -44.39 -87.64
CA LEU A 325 -2.87 -44.95 -87.89
C LEU A 325 -3.45 -44.46 -89.22
N ARG A 326 -3.26 -43.17 -89.56
CA ARG A 326 -3.64 -42.65 -90.88
C ARG A 326 -2.87 -43.35 -92.01
N GLU A 327 -1.57 -43.55 -91.83
CA GLU A 327 -0.70 -44.23 -92.79
C GLU A 327 -1.12 -45.70 -93.00
N ILE A 328 -1.38 -46.44 -91.92
CA ILE A 328 -1.88 -47.83 -91.99
C ILE A 328 -3.23 -47.92 -92.70
N VAL A 329 -4.17 -47.01 -92.40
CA VAL A 329 -5.50 -46.98 -93.02
C VAL A 329 -5.41 -46.64 -94.51
N VAL A 330 -4.45 -45.81 -94.92
CA VAL A 330 -4.28 -45.39 -96.32
C VAL A 330 -3.48 -46.41 -97.14
N GLU A 331 -2.47 -47.07 -96.56
CA GLU A 331 -1.56 -47.94 -97.32
C GLU A 331 -1.91 -49.45 -97.29
N ARG A 332 -2.63 -49.95 -96.27
CA ARG A 332 -3.00 -51.39 -96.20
C ARG A 332 -4.40 -51.72 -96.71
N HIS A 333 -5.28 -50.72 -96.81
CA HIS A 333 -6.63 -50.90 -97.32
C HIS A 333 -6.86 -50.01 -98.55
N ASP A 334 -6.46 -50.50 -99.71
CA ASP A 334 -6.77 -49.90 -101.01
C ASP A 334 -8.29 -49.79 -101.18
N HIS A 335 -8.81 -48.56 -101.21
CA HIS A 335 -10.24 -48.29 -101.25
C HIS A 335 -10.76 -48.28 -102.70
N PHE A 336 -10.83 -49.46 -103.32
CA PHE A 336 -11.55 -49.68 -104.57
C PHE A 336 -12.69 -50.68 -104.35
N VAL A 337 -13.93 -50.20 -104.30
CA VAL A 337 -15.10 -51.04 -104.59
C VAL A 337 -15.53 -50.70 -106.02
N LEU A 338 -15.33 -51.65 -106.94
CA LEU A 338 -15.76 -51.59 -108.33
C LEU A 338 -17.26 -51.95 -108.44
N VAL A 339 -18.06 -51.02 -109.02
CA VAL A 339 -19.12 -51.19 -110.06
C VAL A 339 -20.35 -52.08 -109.69
N ASP A 340 -21.66 -51.78 -109.87
CA ASP A 340 -22.57 -50.67 -110.35
C ASP A 340 -24.05 -51.18 -110.15
N PRO A 341 -25.18 -50.49 -110.47
CA PRO A 341 -25.54 -49.06 -110.39
C PRO A 341 -26.99 -48.72 -109.84
N GLN A 342 -27.16 -47.46 -109.40
CA GLN A 342 -28.39 -46.61 -109.22
C GLN A 342 -29.13 -46.54 -107.85
N PRO A 343 -29.72 -45.38 -107.47
CA PRO A 343 -29.17 -44.01 -107.48
C PRO A 343 -29.32 -43.29 -106.12
N THR A 344 -28.26 -42.62 -105.63
CA THR A 344 -28.28 -41.25 -105.06
C THR A 344 -26.91 -40.84 -104.50
N ASP A 345 -26.36 -39.77 -105.09
CA ASP A 345 -25.27 -38.85 -104.71
C ASP A 345 -23.99 -39.35 -103.95
N PRO A 346 -22.83 -39.51 -104.65
CA PRO A 346 -21.57 -40.04 -104.09
C PRO A 346 -20.79 -39.14 -103.10
N GLY A 347 -21.11 -37.85 -103.00
CA GLY A 347 -20.31 -36.89 -102.22
C GLY A 347 -20.63 -36.84 -100.71
N ALA A 348 -21.91 -37.02 -100.36
CA ALA A 348 -22.41 -36.83 -99.00
C ALA A 348 -22.03 -37.99 -98.06
N GLU A 349 -21.93 -39.20 -98.60
CA GLU A 349 -21.62 -40.41 -97.82
C GLU A 349 -20.14 -40.44 -97.40
N ARG A 350 -19.23 -39.93 -98.26
CA ARG A 350 -17.80 -39.72 -97.92
C ARG A 350 -17.60 -38.81 -96.72
N VAL A 351 -18.35 -37.71 -96.65
CA VAL A 351 -18.26 -36.72 -95.55
C VAL A 351 -18.84 -37.29 -94.25
N ARG A 352 -19.90 -38.11 -94.33
CA ARG A 352 -20.50 -38.78 -93.18
C ARG A 352 -19.60 -39.86 -92.57
N VAL A 353 -18.93 -40.66 -93.38
CA VAL A 353 -18.00 -41.71 -92.89
C VAL A 353 -16.75 -41.10 -92.27
N LEU A 354 -16.24 -39.98 -92.80
CA LEU A 354 -15.11 -39.25 -92.20
C LEU A 354 -15.51 -38.56 -90.88
N ALA A 355 -16.70 -37.95 -90.78
CA ALA A 355 -17.25 -37.42 -89.53
C ALA A 355 -17.64 -38.53 -88.52
N ALA A 356 -17.89 -39.75 -89.02
CA ALA A 356 -18.05 -40.95 -88.22
C ALA A 356 -16.75 -41.39 -87.53
N LEU A 357 -15.67 -41.48 -88.28
CA LEU A 357 -14.37 -41.88 -87.77
C LEU A 357 -13.77 -40.86 -86.79
N ASP A 358 -13.91 -39.56 -87.10
CA ASP A 358 -13.27 -38.48 -86.33
C ASP A 358 -13.89 -38.29 -84.94
N LEU A 359 -15.21 -38.50 -84.79
CA LEU A 359 -15.91 -38.43 -83.51
C LEU A 359 -15.73 -39.71 -82.66
N ILE A 360 -15.39 -40.86 -83.27
CA ILE A 360 -14.99 -42.09 -82.56
C ILE A 360 -13.55 -41.94 -82.01
N CYS A 361 -12.64 -41.36 -82.79
CA CYS A 361 -11.26 -41.10 -82.37
C CYS A 361 -11.12 -40.04 -81.25
N GLN A 362 -12.16 -39.22 -80.98
CA GLN A 362 -12.09 -38.05 -80.09
C GLN A 362 -12.43 -38.31 -78.62
N ARG A 363 -13.03 -39.45 -78.24
CA ARG A 363 -13.66 -39.59 -76.91
C ARG A 363 -13.42 -40.94 -76.24
N LEU A 364 -12.44 -41.66 -76.74
CA LEU A 364 -12.45 -43.10 -76.68
C LEU A 364 -11.02 -43.64 -76.73
N SER A 365 -10.56 -44.37 -75.72
CA SER A 365 -9.53 -45.38 -76.01
C SER A 365 -10.25 -46.58 -76.62
N ASN A 366 -9.83 -47.01 -77.82
CA ASN A 366 -10.55 -47.97 -78.68
C ASN A 366 -11.06 -49.22 -77.95
N THR A 367 -10.32 -49.69 -76.94
CA THR A 367 -10.65 -50.89 -76.18
C THR A 367 -11.92 -50.80 -75.34
N GLN A 368 -12.33 -49.60 -74.90
CA GLN A 368 -13.41 -49.48 -73.91
C GLN A 368 -14.82 -49.37 -74.52
N TRP A 369 -14.97 -49.04 -75.80
CA TRP A 369 -16.31 -48.89 -76.38
C TRP A 369 -16.72 -50.03 -77.30
N GLU A 370 -15.75 -50.83 -77.73
CA GLU A 370 -16.02 -52.16 -78.23
C GLU A 370 -16.61 -53.03 -77.12
N ALA A 371 -16.10 -52.95 -75.89
CA ALA A 371 -16.63 -53.69 -74.75
C ALA A 371 -18.09 -53.32 -74.41
N ILE A 372 -18.42 -52.01 -74.46
CA ILE A 372 -19.77 -51.52 -74.12
C ILE A 372 -20.77 -51.79 -75.26
N ALA A 373 -20.37 -51.64 -76.53
CA ALA A 373 -21.23 -51.97 -77.67
C ALA A 373 -21.49 -53.49 -77.77
N ALA A 374 -20.49 -54.31 -77.49
CA ALA A 374 -20.63 -55.77 -77.46
C ALA A 374 -21.64 -56.22 -76.37
N TYR A 375 -21.53 -55.66 -75.16
CA TYR A 375 -22.43 -55.97 -74.05
C TYR A 375 -23.89 -55.58 -74.34
N VAL A 376 -24.12 -54.39 -74.91
CA VAL A 376 -25.48 -53.91 -75.20
C VAL A 376 -26.13 -54.70 -76.35
N ASN A 377 -25.37 -55.05 -77.39
CA ASN A 377 -25.87 -55.86 -78.51
C ASN A 377 -26.12 -57.32 -78.12
N GLN A 378 -25.46 -57.84 -77.08
CA GLN A 378 -25.71 -59.18 -76.55
C GLN A 378 -27.01 -59.29 -75.75
N HIS A 379 -27.45 -58.20 -75.12
CA HIS A 379 -28.54 -58.21 -74.14
C HIS A 379 -29.83 -57.48 -74.59
N ALA A 380 -29.87 -56.94 -75.81
CA ALA A 380 -31.05 -56.31 -76.39
C ALA A 380 -31.25 -56.71 -77.87
N PRO A 381 -31.95 -57.83 -78.17
CA PRO A 381 -32.15 -58.28 -79.55
C PRO A 381 -33.12 -57.35 -80.28
N GLY A 382 -32.63 -56.67 -81.31
CA GLY A 382 -33.41 -55.74 -82.14
C GLY A 382 -32.77 -54.36 -82.34
N THR A 383 -31.75 -53.99 -81.56
CA THR A 383 -31.05 -52.71 -81.69
C THR A 383 -29.54 -52.91 -81.65
N SER A 384 -28.85 -52.57 -82.74
CA SER A 384 -27.39 -52.58 -82.82
C SER A 384 -26.85 -51.19 -82.46
N ILE A 385 -26.41 -50.98 -81.21
CA ILE A 385 -25.82 -49.71 -80.77
C ILE A 385 -24.31 -49.75 -81.00
N SER A 386 -23.78 -48.78 -81.77
CA SER A 386 -22.33 -48.65 -81.96
C SER A 386 -21.68 -47.86 -80.82
N ALA A 387 -20.38 -48.05 -80.62
CA ALA A 387 -19.52 -47.29 -79.69
C ALA A 387 -19.76 -45.76 -79.71
N LYS A 388 -20.22 -45.23 -80.85
CA LYS A 388 -20.44 -43.80 -81.07
C LYS A 388 -21.77 -43.27 -80.51
N GLU A 389 -22.81 -44.10 -80.45
CA GLU A 389 -24.15 -43.72 -79.95
C GLU A 389 -24.19 -43.71 -78.42
N ALA A 390 -23.59 -44.73 -77.79
CA ALA A 390 -23.41 -44.78 -76.35
C ALA A 390 -22.65 -43.55 -75.82
N LEU A 391 -21.71 -43.02 -76.61
CA LEU A 391 -20.89 -41.87 -76.25
C LEU A 391 -21.67 -40.56 -76.20
N LYS A 392 -22.71 -40.41 -77.03
CA LYS A 392 -23.52 -39.18 -77.06
C LYS A 392 -24.41 -39.08 -75.82
N GLN A 393 -25.00 -40.19 -75.38
CA GLN A 393 -25.81 -40.22 -74.15
C GLN A 393 -24.96 -40.06 -72.89
N ALA A 394 -23.76 -40.65 -72.84
CA ALA A 394 -22.85 -40.53 -71.68
C ALA A 394 -22.38 -39.09 -71.39
N LYS A 395 -22.30 -38.21 -72.41
CA LYS A 395 -21.94 -36.80 -72.22
C LYS A 395 -23.02 -35.97 -71.52
N SER A 396 -24.29 -36.33 -71.74
CA SER A 396 -25.42 -35.63 -71.14
C SER A 396 -25.49 -35.89 -69.63
N LEU A 397 -25.19 -37.11 -69.19
CA LEU A 397 -25.16 -37.48 -67.76
C LEU A 397 -24.01 -36.85 -66.97
N SER A 398 -22.91 -36.47 -67.64
CA SER A 398 -21.73 -35.86 -67.00
C SER A 398 -21.96 -34.42 -66.51
N GLN A 399 -22.98 -33.72 -67.01
CA GLN A 399 -23.29 -32.34 -66.60
C GLN A 399 -24.10 -32.28 -65.30
N ASP A 400 -24.84 -33.33 -64.97
CA ASP A 400 -25.68 -33.38 -63.77
C ASP A 400 -24.85 -33.57 -62.47
N ASP A 401 -23.67 -34.18 -62.58
CA ASP A 401 -22.76 -34.49 -61.45
C ASP A 401 -22.06 -33.25 -60.84
N VAL A 402 -21.91 -32.18 -61.62
CA VAL A 402 -21.33 -30.89 -61.18
C VAL A 402 -22.34 -30.08 -60.36
N ASN A 403 -23.63 -30.21 -60.65
CA ASN A 403 -24.70 -29.52 -59.95
C ASN A 403 -24.99 -30.16 -58.57
N LEU A 404 -24.95 -31.49 -58.49
CA LEU A 404 -25.10 -32.24 -57.24
C LEU A 404 -24.00 -31.94 -56.21
N ARG A 405 -22.75 -31.72 -56.66
CA ARG A 405 -21.63 -31.35 -55.77
C ARG A 405 -21.74 -29.94 -55.18
N LYS A 406 -22.31 -28.99 -55.91
CA LYS A 406 -22.57 -27.64 -55.38
C LYS A 406 -23.64 -27.66 -54.29
N GLU A 407 -24.71 -28.41 -54.54
CA GLU A 407 -25.82 -28.53 -53.59
C GLU A 407 -25.42 -29.29 -52.30
N ALA A 408 -24.53 -30.30 -52.42
CA ALA A 408 -23.99 -31.01 -51.25
C ALA A 408 -23.07 -30.12 -50.39
N ASN A 409 -22.30 -29.23 -51.00
CA ASN A 409 -21.42 -28.31 -50.28
C ASN A 409 -22.18 -27.19 -49.57
N GLU A 410 -23.27 -26.67 -50.15
CA GLU A 410 -24.14 -25.71 -49.47
C GLU A 410 -24.80 -26.32 -48.23
N LYS A 411 -25.32 -27.55 -48.34
CA LYS A 411 -25.93 -28.27 -47.21
C LYS A 411 -24.91 -28.64 -46.11
N ALA A 412 -23.66 -28.94 -46.49
CA ALA A 412 -22.58 -29.19 -45.53
C ALA A 412 -22.15 -27.91 -44.77
N PHE A 413 -22.19 -26.75 -45.43
CA PHE A 413 -21.89 -25.46 -44.79
C PHE A 413 -22.99 -25.05 -43.81
N ASP A 414 -24.26 -25.26 -44.16
CA ASP A 414 -25.39 -24.96 -43.27
C ASP A 414 -25.42 -25.87 -42.03
N SER A 415 -25.09 -27.15 -42.19
CA SER A 415 -24.93 -28.08 -41.07
C SER A 415 -23.77 -27.69 -40.14
N PHE A 416 -22.68 -27.18 -40.69
CA PHE A 416 -21.55 -26.68 -39.90
C PHE A 416 -21.92 -25.41 -39.13
N ALA A 417 -22.61 -24.46 -39.77
CA ALA A 417 -23.05 -23.21 -39.15
C ALA A 417 -24.08 -23.42 -38.01
N SER A 418 -24.90 -24.47 -38.08
CA SER A 418 -25.80 -24.85 -36.98
C SER A 418 -25.04 -25.50 -35.81
N SER A 419 -24.08 -26.39 -36.09
CA SER A 419 -23.30 -27.09 -35.05
C SER A 419 -22.42 -26.15 -34.19
N VAL A 420 -21.98 -25.02 -34.76
CA VAL A 420 -21.18 -24.01 -34.05
C VAL A 420 -22.04 -23.22 -33.04
N ARG A 421 -23.36 -23.12 -33.24
CA ARG A 421 -24.27 -22.46 -32.28
C ARG A 421 -24.62 -23.32 -31.06
N ASP A 422 -24.44 -24.64 -31.14
CA ASP A 422 -24.80 -25.58 -30.07
C ASP A 422 -23.62 -25.97 -29.16
N SER A 423 -22.43 -25.36 -29.32
CA SER A 423 -21.28 -25.63 -28.45
C SER A 423 -21.36 -24.87 -27.11
N ASP A 424 -21.16 -25.58 -26.00
CA ASP A 424 -21.30 -25.09 -24.61
C ASP A 424 -20.36 -23.93 -24.22
N ALA A 425 -19.39 -23.57 -25.07
CA ALA A 425 -18.55 -22.38 -24.89
C ALA A 425 -19.33 -21.06 -25.02
N VAL A 426 -20.39 -21.02 -25.84
CA VAL A 426 -21.20 -19.80 -26.05
C VAL A 426 -22.19 -19.57 -24.89
N LYS A 427 -22.67 -20.63 -24.23
CA LYS A 427 -23.51 -20.52 -23.03
C LYS A 427 -22.76 -19.90 -21.85
N ASN A 428 -21.50 -20.27 -21.63
CA ASN A 428 -20.70 -19.72 -20.54
C ASN A 428 -20.38 -18.23 -20.71
N VAL A 429 -20.10 -17.78 -21.95
CA VAL A 429 -19.84 -16.35 -22.24
C VAL A 429 -21.12 -15.51 -22.11
N SER A 430 -22.28 -16.08 -22.43
CA SER A 430 -23.59 -15.41 -22.28
C SER A 430 -24.05 -15.30 -20.82
N ILE A 431 -23.66 -16.25 -19.94
CA ILE A 431 -23.94 -16.21 -18.50
C ILE A 431 -23.06 -15.17 -17.78
N THR A 432 -21.77 -15.06 -18.13
CA THR A 432 -20.88 -14.02 -17.56
C THR A 432 -21.27 -12.61 -17.96
N SER A 433 -21.73 -12.40 -19.20
CA SER A 433 -22.19 -11.09 -19.68
C SER A 433 -23.56 -10.69 -19.12
N GLN A 434 -24.43 -11.65 -18.79
CA GLN A 434 -25.65 -11.37 -18.03
C GLN A 434 -25.36 -11.03 -16.57
N LEU A 435 -24.45 -11.75 -15.90
CA LEU A 435 -24.06 -11.46 -14.51
C LEU A 435 -23.32 -10.10 -14.34
N GLU A 436 -22.56 -9.67 -15.36
CA GLU A 436 -21.93 -8.34 -15.38
C GLU A 436 -22.95 -7.23 -15.71
N ALA A 437 -23.96 -7.48 -16.56
CA ALA A 437 -25.04 -6.53 -16.85
C ALA A 437 -26.04 -6.36 -15.68
N GLU A 438 -26.16 -7.35 -14.79
CA GLU A 438 -27.00 -7.25 -13.59
C GLU A 438 -26.36 -6.45 -12.44
N ALA A 439 -25.02 -6.35 -12.42
CA ALA A 439 -24.23 -5.65 -11.40
C ALA A 439 -24.19 -4.12 -11.55
N ASP A 440 -24.46 -3.60 -12.76
CA ASP A 440 -24.46 -2.16 -13.06
C ASP A 440 -25.86 -1.50 -12.96
N ARG A 441 -26.87 -2.23 -12.46
CA ARG A 441 -28.21 -1.66 -12.28
C ARG A 441 -28.21 -0.57 -11.21
N PRO A 442 -28.74 0.64 -11.48
CA PRO A 442 -28.79 1.72 -10.50
C PRO A 442 -29.71 1.35 -9.32
N TRP A 443 -29.31 1.74 -8.11
CA TRP A 443 -30.11 1.51 -6.89
C TRP A 443 -31.44 2.25 -6.95
N THR A 444 -32.54 1.52 -6.80
CA THR A 444 -33.87 2.12 -6.71
C THR A 444 -34.10 2.70 -5.32
N VAL A 445 -35.04 3.65 -5.21
CA VAL A 445 -35.36 4.32 -3.93
C VAL A 445 -35.90 3.34 -2.88
N THR A 446 -36.61 2.30 -3.31
CA THR A 446 -37.14 1.23 -2.46
C THR A 446 -36.02 0.35 -1.91
N GLU A 447 -35.08 -0.07 -2.75
CA GLU A 447 -33.90 -0.87 -2.35
C GLU A 447 -32.99 -0.09 -1.40
N GLN A 448 -32.77 1.20 -1.68
CA GLN A 448 -31.95 2.07 -0.84
C GLN A 448 -32.58 2.23 0.56
N ARG A 449 -33.90 2.37 0.66
CA ARG A 449 -34.61 2.42 1.96
C ARG A 449 -34.54 1.09 2.69
N ALA A 450 -34.67 -0.03 1.99
CA ALA A 450 -34.53 -1.37 2.56
C ALA A 450 -33.12 -1.60 3.13
N LEU A 451 -32.07 -1.17 2.41
CA LEU A 451 -30.68 -1.22 2.88
C LEU A 451 -30.46 -0.35 4.13
N GLU A 452 -30.98 0.88 4.15
CA GLU A 452 -30.86 1.78 5.31
C GLU A 452 -31.59 1.23 6.55
N GLN A 453 -32.76 0.61 6.35
CA GLN A 453 -33.50 -0.06 7.41
C GLN A 453 -32.74 -1.29 7.93
N ALA A 454 -32.20 -2.12 7.04
CA ALA A 454 -31.39 -3.30 7.39
C ALA A 454 -30.10 -2.92 8.14
N LEU A 455 -29.45 -1.81 7.76
CA LEU A 455 -28.26 -1.32 8.45
C LEU A 455 -28.55 -0.80 9.87
N ARG A 456 -29.78 -0.34 10.14
CA ARG A 456 -30.24 0.06 11.48
C ARG A 456 -30.62 -1.14 12.34
N SER A 457 -31.23 -2.17 11.75
CA SER A 457 -31.61 -3.38 12.48
C SER A 457 -30.41 -4.26 12.83
N PHE A 458 -29.33 -4.20 12.04
CA PHE A 458 -28.11 -5.00 12.25
C PHE A 458 -26.87 -4.10 12.47
N PRO A 459 -26.62 -3.57 13.68
CA PRO A 459 -25.45 -2.75 14.00
C PRO A 459 -24.14 -3.57 14.09
N THR A 460 -22.99 -2.89 13.98
CA THR A 460 -21.63 -3.46 13.94
C THR A 460 -21.20 -4.27 15.17
N GLN A 461 -21.93 -4.18 16.29
CA GLN A 461 -21.64 -4.92 17.53
C GLN A 461 -22.29 -6.32 17.60
N SER A 462 -23.00 -6.74 16.54
CA SER A 462 -23.56 -8.09 16.46
C SER A 462 -22.45 -9.12 16.13
N THR A 463 -22.11 -9.95 17.11
CA THR A 463 -21.11 -11.02 17.02
C THR A 463 -21.64 -12.24 16.28
N GLU A 464 -22.00 -12.09 15.00
CA GLU A 464 -22.38 -13.22 14.15
C GLU A 464 -21.82 -13.01 12.74
N GLY A 465 -21.08 -14.02 12.24
CA GLY A 465 -20.28 -13.97 11.00
C GLY A 465 -21.06 -13.67 9.70
N ASP A 466 -22.39 -13.61 9.76
CA ASP A 466 -23.30 -13.50 8.62
C ASP A 466 -24.17 -12.22 8.61
N ARG A 467 -23.72 -11.15 9.28
CA ARG A 467 -24.41 -9.84 9.27
C ARG A 467 -24.80 -9.38 7.86
N TRP A 468 -23.85 -9.45 6.93
CA TRP A 468 -24.07 -8.98 5.56
C TRP A 468 -24.97 -9.90 4.74
N GLN A 469 -25.06 -11.17 5.12
CA GLN A 469 -26.00 -12.10 4.49
C GLN A 469 -27.43 -11.72 4.86
N ARG A 470 -27.71 -11.47 6.14
CA ARG A 470 -29.04 -11.02 6.60
C ARG A 470 -29.44 -9.66 6.06
N ILE A 471 -28.48 -8.75 5.86
CA ILE A 471 -28.73 -7.47 5.20
C ILE A 471 -29.14 -7.70 3.75
N ALA A 472 -28.47 -8.61 3.03
CA ALA A 472 -28.84 -8.98 1.67
C ALA A 472 -30.22 -9.65 1.61
N ASP A 473 -30.54 -10.53 2.57
CA ASP A 473 -31.84 -11.21 2.64
C ASP A 473 -33.00 -10.23 2.87
N VAL A 474 -32.79 -9.17 3.67
CA VAL A 474 -33.79 -8.09 3.87
C VAL A 474 -33.94 -7.20 2.65
N VAL A 475 -32.86 -6.99 1.89
CA VAL A 475 -32.92 -6.22 0.63
C VAL A 475 -33.57 -7.08 -0.47
N GLY A 476 -33.36 -8.40 -0.46
CA GLY A 476 -34.00 -9.41 -1.31
C GLY A 476 -33.61 -9.39 -2.78
N THR A 477 -33.28 -8.22 -3.33
CA THR A 477 -32.97 -7.99 -4.75
C THR A 477 -31.47 -7.82 -5.03
N ARG A 478 -30.63 -7.75 -4.01
CA ARG A 478 -29.18 -7.48 -4.11
C ARG A 478 -28.35 -8.44 -3.29
N THR A 479 -27.15 -8.72 -3.79
CA THR A 479 -26.21 -9.64 -3.18
C THR A 479 -25.47 -9.01 -1.99
N ARG A 480 -24.94 -9.88 -1.10
CA ARG A 480 -24.06 -9.51 0.03
C ARG A 480 -22.95 -8.54 -0.39
N ARG A 481 -22.34 -8.77 -1.55
CA ARG A 481 -21.21 -7.97 -2.08
C ARG A 481 -21.67 -6.58 -2.51
N GLU A 482 -22.81 -6.46 -3.17
CA GLU A 482 -23.37 -5.18 -3.60
C GLU A 482 -23.79 -4.31 -2.41
N CYS A 483 -24.40 -4.90 -1.38
CA CYS A 483 -24.76 -4.18 -0.15
C CYS A 483 -23.52 -3.62 0.58
N MET A 484 -22.40 -4.36 0.59
CA MET A 484 -21.13 -3.91 1.18
C MET A 484 -20.51 -2.74 0.40
N VAL A 485 -20.43 -2.86 -0.94
CA VAL A 485 -19.88 -1.82 -1.81
C VAL A 485 -20.71 -0.53 -1.68
N ARG A 486 -22.04 -0.64 -1.72
CA ARG A 486 -22.93 0.51 -1.57
C ARG A 486 -22.81 1.19 -0.21
N CYS A 487 -22.66 0.42 0.87
CA CYS A 487 -22.45 0.96 2.21
C CYS A 487 -21.13 1.75 2.31
N LYS A 488 -20.06 1.26 1.65
CA LYS A 488 -18.77 1.96 1.56
C LYS A 488 -18.88 3.28 0.81
N GLU A 489 -19.57 3.30 -0.33
CA GLU A 489 -19.83 4.53 -1.09
C GLU A 489 -20.61 5.57 -0.26
N LEU A 490 -21.66 5.15 0.46
CA LEU A 490 -22.45 6.04 1.30
C LEU A 490 -21.60 6.61 2.46
N ALA A 491 -20.73 5.81 3.05
CA ALA A 491 -19.81 6.27 4.10
C ALA A 491 -18.82 7.31 3.56
N GLU A 492 -18.30 7.13 2.35
CA GLU A 492 -17.44 8.09 1.67
C GLU A 492 -18.19 9.39 1.33
N GLN A 493 -19.42 9.30 0.83
CA GLN A 493 -20.27 10.47 0.57
C GLN A 493 -20.59 11.26 1.85
N VAL A 494 -20.83 10.59 2.98
CA VAL A 494 -21.04 11.24 4.28
C VAL A 494 -19.76 11.91 4.77
N ARG A 495 -18.59 11.26 4.61
CA ARG A 495 -17.29 11.86 4.93
C ARG A 495 -17.01 13.09 4.07
N ALA A 496 -17.26 13.02 2.77
CA ALA A 496 -17.11 14.13 1.84
C ALA A 496 -18.06 15.30 2.18
N LYS A 497 -19.33 15.02 2.49
CA LYS A 497 -20.28 16.04 2.93
C LYS A 497 -19.88 16.68 4.26
N LYS A 498 -19.38 15.91 5.23
CA LYS A 498 -18.87 16.45 6.50
C LYS A 498 -17.64 17.32 6.28
N ALA A 499 -16.71 16.90 5.41
CA ALA A 499 -15.53 17.68 5.04
C ALA A 499 -15.90 19.00 4.33
N ALA A 500 -16.88 18.97 3.43
CA ALA A 500 -17.39 20.15 2.75
C ALA A 500 -18.10 21.12 3.73
N LEU A 501 -18.88 20.59 4.68
CA LEU A 501 -19.53 21.39 5.73
C LEU A 501 -18.54 22.01 6.71
N SER A 502 -17.45 21.31 7.06
CA SER A 502 -16.37 21.89 7.87
C SER A 502 -15.58 22.95 7.10
N ALA A 503 -15.37 22.76 5.81
CA ALA A 503 -14.73 23.76 4.94
C ALA A 503 -15.59 25.03 4.83
N ALA A 504 -16.91 24.88 4.65
CA ALA A 504 -17.85 26.01 4.56
C ALA A 504 -18.02 26.78 5.88
N LYS A 505 -17.86 26.13 7.04
CA LYS A 505 -17.86 26.81 8.35
C LYS A 505 -16.59 27.64 8.61
N THR A 506 -15.51 27.34 7.91
CA THR A 506 -14.21 28.03 8.09
C THR A 506 -14.10 29.30 7.23
N SER A 507 -15.06 29.55 6.33
CA SER A 507 -14.99 30.65 5.34
C SER A 507 -15.90 31.86 5.64
N VAL A 508 -16.28 32.13 6.90
CA VAL A 508 -16.96 33.38 7.27
C VAL A 508 -15.96 34.36 7.92
N PRO A 509 -15.70 35.56 7.37
CA PRO A 509 -14.73 36.50 7.91
C PRO A 509 -15.28 37.24 9.13
N ASN A 510 -14.46 37.29 10.19
CA ASN A 510 -14.71 38.03 11.42
C ASN A 510 -14.47 39.54 11.16
N GLY A 511 -15.53 40.34 11.18
CA GLY A 511 -15.47 41.81 11.05
C GLY A 511 -16.11 42.49 12.26
N SER A 512 -15.26 43.06 13.11
CA SER A 512 -15.61 43.83 14.32
C SER A 512 -16.36 45.13 14.01
N ILE A 513 -17.54 45.33 14.60
CA ILE A 513 -18.12 46.66 14.89
C ILE A 513 -18.86 46.59 16.24
N LYS A 514 -18.48 47.45 17.21
CA LYS A 514 -19.28 47.82 18.40
C LYS A 514 -20.24 48.98 18.02
N PRO A 515 -21.42 49.15 18.65
CA PRO A 515 -21.47 50.07 19.81
C PRO A 515 -22.53 49.77 20.91
N LEU A 516 -22.35 50.55 21.99
CA LEU A 516 -23.08 50.88 23.23
C LEU A 516 -24.57 50.48 23.50
N ALA A 517 -24.80 50.15 24.79
CA ALA A 517 -25.91 50.49 25.73
C ALA A 517 -27.38 50.37 25.24
N ASN A 518 -28.33 49.72 25.93
CA ASN A 518 -28.82 50.00 27.28
C ASN A 518 -29.98 49.03 27.65
N ALA A 519 -30.35 49.02 28.94
CA ALA A 519 -31.64 48.61 29.52
C ALA A 519 -32.05 47.12 29.65
N SER A 520 -31.85 46.62 30.88
CA SER A 520 -32.84 45.95 31.76
C SER A 520 -34.13 45.39 31.14
N THR A 521 -34.38 44.10 31.33
CA THR A 521 -35.52 43.58 32.12
C THR A 521 -35.42 42.07 32.33
N LYS A 522 -35.82 41.64 33.54
CA LYS A 522 -35.94 40.27 34.05
C LYS A 522 -36.94 39.43 33.23
N SER A 523 -36.72 38.10 33.14
CA SER A 523 -37.65 37.06 33.65
C SER A 523 -37.48 35.66 33.01
N LYS A 524 -37.21 34.67 33.89
CA LYS A 524 -37.69 33.27 33.97
C LYS A 524 -37.73 32.32 32.74
N ARG A 525 -36.97 31.22 32.88
CA ARG A 525 -37.28 29.83 32.44
C ARG A 525 -38.62 29.33 33.05
N PRO A 526 -39.13 28.12 32.70
CA PRO A 526 -39.06 27.33 31.47
C PRO A 526 -40.48 26.84 31.05
N GLN A 527 -40.58 26.06 29.95
CA GLN A 527 -41.25 24.74 29.86
C GLN A 527 -41.70 24.46 28.42
N SER A 528 -41.27 23.30 27.92
CA SER A 528 -41.82 22.58 26.77
C SER A 528 -43.29 22.19 27.02
N PRO A 529 -44.11 21.94 25.99
CA PRO A 529 -44.11 20.59 25.42
C PRO A 529 -44.37 20.52 23.90
N SER A 530 -43.93 19.40 23.32
CA SER A 530 -44.50 18.65 22.19
C SER A 530 -45.44 19.36 21.20
N PHE A 531 -45.18 19.21 19.89
CA PHE A 531 -46.03 18.38 19.01
C PHE A 531 -45.50 18.30 17.56
N THR A 532 -45.56 17.07 17.04
CA THR A 532 -45.84 16.67 15.64
C THR A 532 -44.97 17.07 14.46
N VAL A 533 -44.44 16.02 13.86
CA VAL A 533 -44.19 15.78 12.43
C VAL A 533 -45.35 16.28 11.55
N LYS A 534 -45.04 17.12 10.55
CA LYS A 534 -45.72 17.13 9.24
C LYS A 534 -44.72 17.46 8.13
N PHE A 535 -44.38 16.43 7.36
CA PHE A 535 -43.87 16.55 6.00
C PHE A 535 -45.07 16.87 5.09
N SER A 536 -44.99 17.94 4.31
CA SER A 536 -45.82 18.18 3.12
C SER A 536 -44.93 18.92 2.14
N SER A 537 -44.38 18.22 1.15
CA SER A 537 -44.95 18.12 -0.20
C SER A 537 -45.13 19.49 -0.84
N TYR A 538 -44.20 19.86 -1.73
CA TYR A 538 -44.52 20.52 -2.99
C TYR A 538 -43.46 20.14 -4.03
N LEU A 539 -43.94 19.49 -5.08
CA LEU A 539 -43.27 19.21 -6.33
C LEU A 539 -43.95 20.12 -7.37
N ILE A 540 -43.18 20.56 -8.38
CA ILE A 540 -43.58 20.95 -9.74
C ILE A 540 -43.37 22.44 -10.13
N GLN A 541 -42.41 22.58 -11.06
CA GLN A 541 -42.25 23.52 -12.19
C GLN A 541 -41.84 24.98 -11.94
N LEU A 542 -40.69 25.37 -12.50
CA LEU A 542 -40.63 26.11 -13.78
C LEU A 542 -39.17 26.36 -14.26
N LYS A 543 -38.93 25.96 -15.52
CA LYS A 543 -38.06 26.53 -16.57
C LYS A 543 -36.94 27.54 -16.20
N TYR A 544 -35.72 27.20 -16.65
CA TYR A 544 -34.61 28.10 -17.06
C TYR A 544 -35.10 29.35 -17.84
N PRO A 545 -34.39 30.52 -17.80
CA PRO A 545 -33.03 30.61 -18.34
C PRO A 545 -32.03 31.55 -17.63
N PHE A 546 -30.78 31.34 -18.05
CA PHE A 546 -29.63 32.24 -18.03
C PHE A 546 -29.92 33.74 -17.90
N ARG A 547 -29.01 34.42 -17.17
CA ARG A 547 -28.53 35.80 -17.32
C ARG A 547 -28.91 36.73 -16.16
N THR A 548 -27.91 37.54 -15.77
CA THR A 548 -27.89 38.60 -14.75
C THR A 548 -27.55 38.17 -13.33
N MET A 549 -26.26 38.36 -12.97
CA MET A 549 -25.78 39.06 -11.76
C MET A 549 -24.24 38.99 -11.69
N PHE A 550 -23.57 39.23 -12.84
CA PHE A 550 -22.15 39.57 -12.88
C PHE A 550 -22.05 41.08 -13.11
N ASN A 551 -22.47 41.87 -12.12
CA ASN A 551 -22.19 43.30 -12.09
C ASN A 551 -22.42 43.85 -10.68
N LYS A 552 -21.36 43.78 -9.87
CA LYS A 552 -21.02 44.70 -8.76
C LYS A 552 -19.79 44.13 -8.04
N HIS A 553 -18.62 44.39 -8.63
CA HIS A 553 -17.27 44.51 -8.01
C HIS A 553 -16.12 44.28 -9.00
N ALA A 554 -16.29 44.68 -10.27
CA ALA A 554 -15.18 44.84 -11.21
C ALA A 554 -14.71 46.31 -11.20
N VAL A 555 -14.18 46.78 -10.06
CA VAL A 555 -13.42 48.04 -9.98
C VAL A 555 -12.25 47.81 -9.01
N LYS A 556 -11.22 47.14 -9.51
CA LYS A 556 -9.80 47.24 -9.09
C LYS A 556 -9.03 46.11 -9.80
N PHE A 557 -7.90 46.47 -10.43
CA PHE A 557 -6.90 45.63 -11.10
C PHE A 557 -7.12 45.29 -12.60
N PRO A 558 -6.65 46.15 -13.53
CA PRO A 558 -6.73 45.90 -14.97
C PRO A 558 -5.55 45.10 -15.56
N TYR A 559 -4.63 44.54 -14.77
CA TYR A 559 -3.41 43.87 -15.28
C TYR A 559 -3.37 42.34 -15.18
N LEU A 560 -4.44 41.69 -14.72
CA LEU A 560 -4.48 40.23 -14.53
C LEU A 560 -5.33 39.49 -15.58
N LYS A 561 -5.78 40.18 -16.63
CA LYS A 561 -6.58 39.59 -17.72
C LYS A 561 -5.76 39.09 -18.91
N GLN A 562 -4.49 39.48 -19.04
CA GLN A 562 -3.66 39.13 -20.20
C GLN A 562 -2.81 37.87 -20.00
N LEU A 563 -2.61 37.39 -18.76
CA LEU A 563 -1.79 36.19 -18.47
C LEU A 563 -2.60 34.90 -18.24
N LEU A 564 -3.93 34.98 -18.20
CA LEU A 564 -4.81 33.83 -17.96
C LEU A 564 -5.62 33.40 -19.20
N PHE A 565 -5.52 34.14 -20.31
CA PHE A 565 -6.21 33.79 -21.55
C PHE A 565 -5.36 32.91 -22.49
N ASP A 566 -4.02 32.94 -22.37
CA ASP A 566 -3.11 32.17 -23.25
C ASP A 566 -2.72 30.78 -22.70
N SER A 567 -3.22 30.35 -21.53
CA SER A 567 -2.86 29.05 -20.94
C SER A 567 -3.93 27.96 -21.09
N ILE A 568 -5.09 28.25 -21.70
CA ILE A 568 -6.24 27.32 -21.74
C ILE A 568 -6.63 26.88 -23.18
N HIS A 569 -5.92 27.31 -24.23
CA HIS A 569 -6.17 26.85 -25.61
C HIS A 569 -4.93 26.25 -26.30
N GLY A 570 -4.21 25.37 -25.60
CA GLY A 570 -2.96 24.78 -26.10
C GLY A 570 -2.82 23.26 -25.99
N LEU A 571 -3.89 22.47 -26.18
CA LEU A 571 -3.78 21.00 -26.29
C LEU A 571 -4.82 20.41 -27.27
N GLN A 572 -4.59 20.63 -28.56
CA GLN A 572 -5.03 19.78 -29.69
C GLN A 572 -4.34 20.38 -30.92
N THR A 573 -3.19 19.90 -31.38
CA THR A 573 -3.07 18.85 -32.40
C THR A 573 -1.57 18.70 -32.71
N LYS A 574 -1.07 17.46 -32.82
CA LYS A 574 0.23 17.16 -33.42
C LYS A 574 -0.02 16.41 -34.71
N SER A 575 0.31 17.02 -35.86
CA SER A 575 0.53 16.32 -37.13
C SER A 575 1.28 17.21 -38.13
N LEU A 576 2.50 16.78 -38.45
CA LEU A 576 3.23 16.92 -39.74
C LEU A 576 3.95 18.23 -40.14
N PHE A 577 5.11 18.03 -40.80
CA PHE A 577 6.03 18.93 -41.55
C PHE A 577 6.91 19.87 -40.71
N SER A 578 8.24 19.71 -40.55
CA SER A 578 9.42 19.66 -41.46
C SER A 578 10.04 21.04 -41.79
N PHE A 579 11.35 21.19 -41.54
CA PHE A 579 12.31 22.18 -42.12
C PHE A 579 12.00 23.68 -41.83
N THR A 580 12.89 24.63 -41.55
CA THR A 580 14.36 24.82 -41.59
C THR A 580 14.69 26.13 -40.83
N PHE A 581 15.97 26.28 -40.44
CA PHE A 581 16.71 27.46 -39.92
C PHE A 581 16.51 28.77 -40.73
N PRO A 582 16.93 29.99 -40.25
CA PRO A 582 18.03 30.29 -39.33
C PRO A 582 17.67 30.67 -37.89
#